data_AF-A0AA96FE02-F1
#
_entry.id   AF-A0AA96FE02-F1
#
_cell.length_a   1.000
_cell.length_b   1.000
_cell.length_c   1.000
_cell.angle_alpha   90.00
_cell.angle_beta   90.00
_cell.angle_gamma   90.00
#
_symmetry.space_group_name_H-M   'P 1'
#
loop_
_entity.id
_entity.type
_entity.pdbx_description
1 polymer ?
#
loop_
_entity_poly.entity_id
_entity_poly.type
_entity_poly.pdbx_seq_one_letter_code
_entity_poly.pdbx_strand_id
1 'polypeptide(L)'
;MEGKAECEEALDRLFEYIDNELPDDELLRIGDHLRTCPPCEAEHKINEKIKRMVHSTGGEVAPEDLRSRVLATIREARHAD
;
A
#
# COMPACT_ATOMS: atom_id res chain seq x y z
N MET A 1 2.73 -29.03 -0.25
CA MET A 1 2.12 -27.97 0.60
C MET A 1 2.88 -26.66 0.36
N GLU A 2 3.02 -26.21 -0.88
CA GLU A 2 3.89 -25.05 -1.19
C GLU A 2 3.17 -23.71 -0.96
N GLY A 3 1.84 -23.63 -1.18
CA GLY A 3 1.12 -22.37 -0.98
C GLY A 3 0.81 -21.97 0.47
N LYS A 4 0.98 -22.86 1.46
CA LYS A 4 0.59 -22.55 2.86
C LYS A 4 1.55 -21.52 3.49
N ALA A 5 2.85 -21.70 3.31
CA ALA A 5 3.85 -20.79 3.86
C ALA A 5 3.77 -19.41 3.19
N GLU A 6 3.53 -19.36 1.89
CA GLU A 6 3.34 -18.12 1.14
C GLU A 6 2.08 -17.37 1.57
N CYS A 7 0.98 -18.08 1.86
CA CYS A 7 -0.22 -17.48 2.45
C CYS A 7 0.06 -16.88 3.83
N GLU A 8 0.78 -17.61 4.68
CA GLU A 8 1.12 -17.15 6.04
C GLU A 8 1.99 -15.88 5.99
N GLU A 9 3.04 -15.89 5.17
CA GLU A 9 3.88 -14.71 4.93
C GLU A 9 3.09 -13.53 4.39
N ALA A 10 2.26 -13.75 3.36
CA ALA A 10 1.49 -12.67 2.73
C ALA A 10 0.46 -12.05 3.69
N LEU A 11 -0.13 -12.84 4.59
CA LEU A 11 -1.07 -12.36 5.60
C LEU A 11 -0.36 -11.67 6.77
N ASP A 12 0.78 -12.21 7.21
CA ASP A 12 1.59 -11.61 8.28
C ASP A 12 2.15 -10.24 7.89
N ARG A 13 2.48 -10.07 6.60
CA ARG A 13 3.08 -8.84 6.03
C ARG A 13 2.06 -7.95 5.31
N LEU A 14 0.77 -8.24 5.44
CA LEU A 14 -0.27 -7.63 4.62
C LEU A 14 -0.39 -6.12 4.87
N PHE A 15 -0.21 -5.67 6.12
CA PHE A 15 -0.31 -4.25 6.45
C PHE A 15 0.87 -3.46 5.90
N GLU A 16 2.10 -3.97 6.05
CA GLU A 16 3.28 -3.33 5.46
C GLU A 16 3.19 -3.30 3.92
N TYR A 17 2.63 -4.34 3.30
CA TYR A 17 2.33 -4.33 1.87
C TYR A 17 1.33 -3.22 1.49
N ILE A 18 0.22 -3.10 2.23
CA ILE A 18 -0.81 -2.07 2.02
C ILE A 18 -0.27 -0.65 2.23
N ASP A 19 0.69 -0.48 3.15
CA ASP A 19 1.36 0.79 3.44
C ASP A 19 2.56 1.07 2.51
N ASN A 20 2.94 0.10 1.66
CA ASN A 20 4.09 0.14 0.76
C ASN A 20 5.42 0.35 1.53
N GLU A 21 5.54 -0.33 2.67
CA GLU A 21 6.67 -0.27 3.61
C GLU A 21 7.57 -1.52 3.53
N LEU A 22 7.39 -2.34 2.50
CA LEU A 22 8.20 -3.52 2.22
C LEU A 22 9.33 -3.21 1.22
N PRO A 23 10.45 -3.96 1.26
CA PRO A 23 11.43 -3.98 0.17
C PRO A 23 10.79 -4.30 -1.18
N ASP A 24 11.37 -3.78 -2.27
CA ASP A 24 10.83 -3.94 -3.62
C ASP A 24 10.62 -5.41 -4.04
N ASP A 25 11.53 -6.30 -3.63
CA ASP A 25 11.42 -7.73 -3.92
C ASP A 25 10.30 -8.41 -3.14
N GLU A 26 10.04 -7.98 -1.90
CA GLU A 26 8.91 -8.44 -1.08
C GLU A 26 7.58 -7.92 -1.63
N LEU A 27 7.51 -6.65 -2.06
CA LEU A 27 6.33 -6.07 -2.71
C LEU A 27 5.94 -6.87 -3.95
N LEU A 28 6.91 -7.19 -4.82
CA LEU A 28 6.66 -7.99 -6.02
C LEU A 28 6.15 -9.39 -5.67
N ARG A 29 6.84 -10.08 -4.75
CA ARG A 29 6.51 -11.46 -4.37
C ARG A 29 5.13 -11.57 -3.72
N ILE A 30 4.84 -10.73 -2.73
CA ILE A 30 3.54 -10.72 -2.03
C ILE A 30 2.45 -10.26 -2.99
N GLY A 31 2.71 -9.24 -3.83
CA GLY A 31 1.77 -8.80 -4.86
C GLY A 31 1.42 -9.91 -5.85
N ASP A 32 2.39 -10.70 -6.29
CA ASP A 32 2.17 -11.86 -7.16
C ASP A 32 1.33 -12.94 -6.48
N HIS A 33 1.58 -13.23 -5.21
CA HIS A 33 0.77 -14.17 -4.43
C HIS A 33 -0.67 -13.67 -4.27
N LEU A 34 -0.88 -12.41 -3.87
CA LEU A 34 -2.21 -11.82 -3.73
C LEU A 34 -3.02 -11.86 -5.03
N ARG A 35 -2.36 -11.72 -6.20
CA ARG A 35 -3.04 -11.80 -7.51
C ARG A 35 -3.42 -13.23 -7.91
N THR A 36 -2.69 -14.23 -7.42
CA THR A 36 -2.84 -15.64 -7.82
C THR A 36 -3.54 -16.50 -6.78
N CYS A 37 -3.71 -16.00 -5.56
CA CYS A 37 -4.31 -16.67 -4.42
C CYS A 37 -5.63 -15.98 -4.00
N PRO A 38 -6.80 -16.46 -4.47
CA PRO A 38 -8.10 -15.86 -4.15
C PRO A 38 -8.40 -15.63 -2.66
N PRO A 39 -8.04 -16.52 -1.71
CA PRO A 39 -8.29 -16.25 -0.30
C PRO A 39 -7.45 -15.08 0.22
N CYS A 40 -6.16 -14.98 -0.14
CA CYS A 40 -5.33 -13.86 0.30
C CYS A 40 -5.75 -12.54 -0.38
N GLU A 41 -6.19 -12.58 -1.65
CA GLU A 41 -6.75 -11.40 -2.32
C GLU A 41 -7.99 -10.86 -1.59
N ALA A 42 -8.84 -11.76 -1.08
CA ALA A 42 -10.03 -11.38 -0.33
C ALA A 42 -9.67 -10.64 0.97
N GLU A 43 -8.70 -11.16 1.74
CA GLU A 43 -8.19 -10.52 2.95
C GLU A 43 -7.56 -9.16 2.65
N HIS A 44 -6.77 -9.05 1.58
CA HIS A 44 -6.20 -7.79 1.11
C HIS A 44 -7.27 -6.73 0.83
N LYS A 45 -8.30 -7.07 0.04
CA LYS A 45 -9.39 -6.14 -0.30
C LYS A 45 -10.17 -5.65 0.92
N ILE A 46 -10.38 -6.53 1.92
CA ILE A 46 -11.05 -6.16 3.17
C ILE A 46 -10.20 -5.15 3.93
N ASN A 47 -8.91 -5.44 4.15
CA ASN A 47 -8.01 -4.57 4.90
C ASN A 47 -7.80 -3.21 4.22
N GLU A 48 -7.66 -3.17 2.89
CA GLU A 48 -7.63 -1.90 2.16
C GLU A 48 -8.91 -1.07 2.36
N LYS A 49 -10.08 -1.72 2.35
CA LYS A 49 -11.37 -1.03 2.56
C LYS A 49 -11.46 -0.47 3.97
N ILE A 50 -10.98 -1.20 4.97
CA ILE A 50 -10.90 -0.73 6.35
C ILE A 50 -9.96 0.47 6.44
N LYS A 51 -8.74 0.39 5.89
CA LYS A 51 -7.78 1.51 5.85
C LYS A 51 -8.39 2.77 5.22
N ARG A 52 -9.05 2.63 4.06
CA ARG A 52 -9.74 3.74 3.39
C ARG A 52 -10.86 4.34 4.25
N MET A 53 -11.66 3.49 4.90
CA MET A 53 -12.75 3.94 5.77
C MET A 53 -12.21 4.74 6.96
N VAL A 54 -11.19 4.23 7.66
CA VAL A 54 -10.55 4.93 8.78
C VAL A 54 -10.00 6.29 8.33
N HIS A 55 -9.28 6.33 7.21
CA HIS A 55 -8.73 7.57 6.66
C HIS A 55 -9.82 8.62 6.36
N SER A 56 -10.98 8.19 5.86
CA SER A 56 -12.10 9.10 5.55
C SER A 56 -12.77 9.73 6.77
N THR A 57 -12.56 9.16 7.96
CA THR A 57 -13.24 9.61 9.20
C THR A 57 -12.44 10.61 10.03
N GLY A 58 -11.15 10.83 9.76
CA GLY A 58 -10.27 11.52 10.72
C GLY A 58 -9.14 12.36 10.14
N GLY A 59 -9.19 12.76 8.87
CA GLY A 59 -8.15 13.61 8.28
C GLY A 59 -8.49 15.10 8.35
N GLU A 60 -7.64 15.91 8.98
CA GLU A 60 -7.58 17.34 8.68
C GLU A 60 -7.10 17.51 7.23
N VAL A 61 -7.85 18.26 6.42
CA VAL A 61 -7.42 18.56 5.05
C VAL A 61 -6.17 19.42 5.13
N ALA A 62 -5.08 18.95 4.53
CA ALA A 62 -3.85 19.72 4.46
C ALA A 62 -4.14 21.13 3.89
N PRO A 63 -3.63 22.21 4.52
CA PRO A 63 -3.82 23.57 4.01
C PRO A 63 -3.40 23.69 2.54
N GLU A 64 -4.15 24.46 1.77
CA GLU A 64 -3.92 24.62 0.32
C GLU A 64 -2.50 25.11 -0.01
N ASP A 65 -1.94 25.99 0.83
CA ASP A 65 -0.56 26.47 0.69
C ASP A 65 0.46 25.32 0.79
N LEU A 66 0.31 24.44 1.79
CA LEU A 66 1.20 23.30 1.96
C LEU A 66 1.11 22.36 0.76
N ARG A 67 -0.11 22.07 0.29
CA ARG A 67 -0.32 21.25 -0.91
C ARG A 67 0.33 21.88 -2.14
N SER A 68 0.18 23.19 -2.32
CA SER A 68 0.75 23.93 -3.45
C SER A 68 2.28 23.87 -3.44
N ARG A 69 2.89 24.06 -2.27
CA ARG A 69 4.34 23.98 -2.06
C ARG A 69 4.87 22.58 -2.35
N VAL A 70 4.25 21.53 -1.82
CA VAL A 70 4.64 20.14 -2.09
C VAL A 70 4.58 19.82 -3.59
N LEU A 71 3.50 20.21 -4.27
CA LEU A 71 3.38 20.00 -5.72
C LEU A 71 4.41 20.78 -6.54
N ALA A 72 4.78 22.00 -6.11
CA ALA A 72 5.85 22.76 -6.75
C ALA A 72 7.20 22.04 -6.62
N THR A 73 7.56 21.61 -5.40
CA THR A 73 8.80 20.86 -5.14
C THR A 73 8.88 19.56 -5.94
N ILE A 74 7.77 18.80 -6.04
CA ILE A 74 7.73 17.58 -6.85
C ILE A 74 7.96 17.88 -8.34
N ARG A 75 7.39 18.97 -8.87
CA ARG A 75 7.61 19.38 -10.27
C ARG A 75 9.06 19.75 -10.52
N GLU A 76 9.67 20.53 -9.64
CA GLU A 76 11.07 20.93 -9.75
C GLU A 76 12.01 19.71 -9.73
N ALA A 77 11.78 18.77 -8.81
CA ALA A 77 12.56 17.54 -8.73
C ALA A 77 12.50 16.71 -10.03
N ARG A 78 11.34 16.63 -10.68
CA ARG A 78 11.15 15.91 -11.96
C ARG A 78 11.79 16.60 -13.17
N HIS A 79 12.13 17.88 -13.07
CA HIS A 79 12.80 18.65 -14.12
C HIS A 79 14.33 18.70 -13.95
N ALA A 80 14.85 18.17 -12.84
CA ALA A 80 16.28 18.11 -12.55
C ALA A 80 16.95 16.81 -13.05
N ASP A 81 16.16 15.89 -13.65
CA ASP A 81 16.58 14.71 -14.41
C ASP A 81 16.65 15.01 -15.92
#